data_AF-S8CZJ2-F1
#
_entry.id   AF-S8CZJ2-F1
#
_cell.length_a   1.000
_cell.length_b   1.000
_cell.length_c   1.000
_cell.angle_alpha   90.00
_cell.angle_beta   90.00
_cell.angle_gamma   90.00
#
_symmetry.space_group_name_H-M   'P 1'
#
loop_
_entity.id
_entity.type
_entity.pdbx_description
1 polymer ?
#
loop_
_entity_poly.entity_id
_entity_poly.type
_entity_poly.pdbx_seq_one_letter_code
_entity_poly.pdbx_strand_id
1 'polypeptide(L)'
;NAYSRLINSEVTSDLLDLYLAYLQVSFVVNPAMDKAVVRVEEFAVDAKNGRITKDRLSFGAPWRHPPRSDVKTWAKIQMMDFIQSLVNSEFGVNYLVDSSMEIFDDPCAIALLEVGLLYTQRDPPILRPVTRGIERCILRWLVEQRVGLPLSNSIVFHWQRCIRGRNYRHLMV
;
A
#
# COMPACT_ATOMS: atom_id res chain seq x y z
N ASN A 1 30.00 17.77 28.93
CA ASN A 1 28.73 17.03 28.78
C ASN A 1 28.97 15.61 28.33
N ALA A 2 28.94 14.66 29.26
CA ALA A 2 29.06 13.22 28.95
C ALA A 2 27.84 12.71 28.16
N TYR A 3 26.66 13.27 28.43
CA TYR A 3 25.41 12.97 27.73
C TYR A 3 25.46 13.26 26.22
N SER A 4 26.05 14.38 25.80
CA SER A 4 26.17 14.72 24.37
C SER A 4 27.21 13.86 23.65
N ARG A 5 28.20 13.30 24.36
CA ARG A 5 29.18 12.36 23.78
C ARG A 5 28.62 10.96 23.61
N LEU A 6 27.75 10.53 24.52
CA LEU A 6 27.03 9.26 24.41
C LEU A 6 26.09 9.27 23.20
N ILE A 7 25.27 10.32 23.05
CA ILE A 7 24.34 10.48 21.90
C ILE A 7 25.10 10.62 20.57
N ASN A 8 26.29 11.24 20.57
CA ASN A 8 27.13 11.37 19.38
C ASN A 8 27.93 10.10 19.03
N SER A 9 27.80 9.01 19.81
CA SER A 9 28.38 7.75 19.39
C SER A 9 27.48 7.13 18.32
N GLU A 10 28.05 6.86 17.14
CA GLU A 10 27.33 6.28 15.99
C GLU A 10 26.45 5.09 16.40
N VAL A 11 26.98 4.23 17.28
CA VAL A 11 26.30 3.03 17.82
C VAL A 11 24.99 3.36 18.55
N THR A 12 24.92 4.44 19.33
CA THR A 12 23.70 4.81 20.05
C THR A 12 22.65 5.45 19.15
N SER A 13 23.08 6.20 18.14
CA SER A 13 22.19 6.75 17.13
C SER A 13 21.55 5.63 16.32
N ASP A 14 22.35 4.66 15.88
CA ASP A 14 21.88 3.50 15.12
C ASP A 14 20.89 2.64 15.91
N LEU A 15 21.14 2.44 17.21
CA LEU A 15 20.22 1.70 18.08
C LEU A 15 18.90 2.45 18.28
N LEU A 16 18.95 3.78 18.45
CA LEU A 16 17.78 4.61 18.61
C LEU A 16 16.94 4.62 17.33
N ASP A 17 17.57 4.75 16.17
CA ASP A 17 16.92 4.68 14.87
C ASP A 17 16.27 3.31 14.63
N LEU A 18 16.95 2.23 15.01
CA LEU A 18 16.39 0.88 14.95
C LEU A 18 15.16 0.73 15.86
N TYR A 19 15.22 1.29 17.07
CA TYR A 19 14.11 1.24 18.02
C TYR A 19 12.92 2.08 17.54
N LEU A 20 13.16 3.30 17.05
CA LEU A 20 12.12 4.15 16.48
C LEU A 20 11.47 3.50 15.25
N ALA A 21 12.27 2.88 14.37
CA ALA A 21 11.75 2.11 13.25
C ALA A 21 10.89 0.93 13.72
N TYR A 22 11.35 0.19 14.75
CA TYR A 22 10.57 -0.90 15.34
C TYR A 22 9.23 -0.42 15.90
N LEU A 23 9.21 0.71 16.61
CA LEU A 23 7.98 1.30 17.15
C LEU A 23 7.03 1.73 16.02
N GLN A 24 7.55 2.39 14.99
CA GLN A 24 6.75 2.81 13.84
C GLN A 24 6.13 1.63 13.09
N VAL A 25 6.89 0.56 12.88
CA VAL A 25 6.38 -0.68 12.25
C VAL A 25 5.30 -1.31 13.13
N SER A 26 5.61 -1.57 14.39
CA SER A 26 4.79 -2.40 15.27
C SER A 26 3.51 -1.70 15.73
N PHE A 27 3.56 -0.39 16.00
CA PHE A 27 2.44 0.34 16.60
C PHE A 27 1.66 1.20 15.62
N VAL A 28 2.28 1.65 14.53
CA VAL A 28 1.62 2.58 13.60
C VAL A 28 1.27 1.87 12.31
N VAL A 29 2.27 1.32 11.61
CA VAL A 29 2.08 0.84 10.23
C VAL A 29 1.37 -0.50 10.17
N ASN A 30 1.71 -1.47 11.02
CA ASN A 30 1.03 -2.77 10.98
C ASN A 30 -0.48 -2.68 11.30
N PRO A 31 -0.92 -2.01 12.38
CA PRO A 31 -2.34 -1.84 12.66
C PRO A 31 -3.07 -1.02 11.58
N ALA A 32 -2.38 -0.02 11.01
CA ALA A 32 -2.89 0.76 9.89
C ALA A 32 -3.10 -0.11 8.65
N MET A 33 -2.10 -0.89 8.26
CA MET A 33 -2.18 -1.82 7.14
C MET A 33 -3.31 -2.84 7.32
N ASP A 34 -3.48 -3.39 8.53
CA ASP A 34 -4.57 -4.31 8.82
C ASP A 34 -5.95 -3.64 8.65
N LYS A 35 -6.11 -2.40 9.13
CA LYS A 35 -7.33 -1.60 8.90
C LYS A 35 -7.56 -1.34 7.40
N ALA A 36 -6.51 -1.01 6.66
CA ALA A 36 -6.61 -0.77 5.23
C ALA A 36 -7.05 -2.03 4.47
N VAL A 37 -6.51 -3.20 4.85
CA VAL A 37 -6.95 -4.50 4.29
C VAL A 37 -8.42 -4.76 4.59
N VAL A 38 -8.88 -4.50 5.82
CA VAL A 38 -10.31 -4.64 6.18
C VAL A 38 -11.20 -3.76 5.31
N ARG A 39 -10.80 -2.51 5.01
CA ARG A 39 -11.56 -1.64 4.09
C ARG A 39 -11.64 -2.20 2.66
N VAL A 40 -10.58 -2.84 2.19
CA VAL A 40 -10.58 -3.52 0.88
C VAL A 40 -11.48 -4.77 0.92
N GLU A 41 -11.53 -5.48 2.04
CA GLU A 41 -12.46 -6.60 2.24
C GLU A 41 -13.92 -6.14 2.21
N GLU A 42 -14.25 -5.06 2.93
CA GLU A 42 -15.59 -4.44 2.92
C GLU A 42 -16.01 -4.04 1.51
N PHE A 43 -15.10 -3.39 0.77
CA PHE A 43 -15.31 -3.04 -0.63
C PHE A 43 -15.59 -4.29 -1.50
N ALA A 44 -14.84 -5.37 -1.31
CA ALA A 44 -15.05 -6.60 -2.06
C ALA A 44 -16.40 -7.27 -1.74
N VAL A 45 -16.86 -7.20 -0.49
CA VAL A 45 -18.19 -7.66 -0.09
C VAL A 45 -19.27 -6.80 -0.75
N ASP A 46 -19.11 -5.48 -0.76
CA ASP A 46 -20.05 -4.56 -1.40
C ASP A 46 -20.11 -4.73 -2.92
N ALA A 47 -18.97 -4.98 -3.56
CA ALA A 47 -18.88 -5.32 -4.97
C ALA A 47 -19.65 -6.61 -5.27
N LYS A 48 -19.48 -7.64 -4.44
CA LYS A 48 -20.20 -8.92 -4.56
C LYS A 48 -21.71 -8.76 -4.38
N ASN A 49 -22.13 -7.87 -3.48
CA ASN A 49 -23.54 -7.59 -3.22
C ASN A 49 -24.17 -6.64 -4.26
N GLY A 50 -23.40 -6.17 -5.26
CA GLY A 50 -23.88 -5.26 -6.30
C GLY A 50 -24.21 -3.85 -5.81
N ARG A 51 -23.69 -3.46 -4.64
CA ARG A 51 -23.93 -2.13 -4.03
C ARG A 51 -23.06 -1.03 -4.64
N ILE A 52 -22.06 -1.40 -5.43
CA ILE A 52 -21.12 -0.47 -6.07
C ILE A 52 -21.66 -0.04 -7.43
N THR A 53 -21.67 1.27 -7.67
CA THR A 53 -22.07 1.84 -8.96
C THR A 53 -21.10 1.43 -10.07
N LYS A 54 -21.61 1.16 -11.27
CA LYS A 54 -20.79 0.71 -12.42
C LYS A 54 -19.67 1.70 -12.77
N ASP A 55 -19.88 2.98 -12.46
CA ASP A 55 -18.90 4.04 -12.71
C ASP A 55 -17.61 3.85 -11.89
N ARG A 56 -17.70 3.32 -10.66
CA ARG A 56 -16.53 2.96 -9.83
C ARG A 56 -15.81 1.68 -10.29
N LEU A 57 -16.42 0.90 -11.18
CA LEU A 57 -15.86 -0.35 -11.73
C LEU A 57 -15.27 -0.16 -13.14
N SER A 58 -15.36 1.06 -13.68
CA SER A 58 -15.06 1.36 -15.08
C SER A 58 -13.55 1.33 -15.38
N PHE A 59 -12.70 1.75 -14.44
CA PHE A 59 -11.25 1.84 -14.65
C PHE A 59 -10.46 0.58 -14.24
N GLY A 60 -9.86 -0.04 -15.26
CA GLY A 60 -8.54 -0.70 -15.25
C GLY A 60 -8.25 -1.92 -14.38
N ALA A 61 -8.97 -2.19 -13.31
CA ALA A 61 -8.30 -2.84 -12.19
C ALA A 61 -9.02 -4.10 -11.65
N PRO A 62 -8.37 -4.86 -10.74
CA PRO A 62 -8.76 -6.23 -10.39
C PRO A 62 -10.17 -6.40 -9.81
N TRP A 63 -10.82 -5.32 -9.39
CA TRP A 63 -12.18 -5.31 -8.83
C TRP A 63 -13.31 -5.49 -9.84
N ARG A 64 -13.02 -5.53 -11.15
CA ARG A 64 -14.00 -6.00 -12.16
C ARG A 64 -14.51 -7.42 -11.88
N HIS A 65 -13.72 -8.21 -11.14
CA HIS A 65 -14.07 -9.58 -10.78
C HIS A 65 -13.84 -9.80 -9.28
N PRO A 66 -14.81 -9.44 -8.42
CA PRO A 66 -14.71 -9.69 -6.99
C PRO A 66 -14.54 -11.19 -6.70
N PRO A 67 -13.87 -11.55 -5.59
CA PRO A 67 -13.60 -12.94 -5.25
C PRO A 67 -14.91 -13.68 -4.95
N ARG A 68 -15.01 -14.92 -5.46
CA ARG A 68 -16.17 -15.80 -5.20
C ARG A 68 -16.11 -16.45 -3.81
N SER A 69 -14.91 -16.84 -3.38
CA SER A 69 -14.60 -17.42 -2.08
C SER A 69 -13.25 -16.89 -1.59
N ASP A 70 -13.13 -16.68 -0.28
CA ASP A 70 -11.95 -16.13 0.41
C ASP A 70 -11.61 -14.66 0.08
N VAL A 71 -12.50 -13.76 0.54
CA VAL A 71 -12.37 -12.30 0.38
C VAL A 71 -11.12 -11.76 1.08
N LYS A 72 -10.76 -12.33 2.23
CA LYS A 72 -9.64 -11.90 3.06
C LYS A 72 -8.30 -12.11 2.38
N THR A 73 -8.05 -13.32 1.88
CA THR A 73 -6.83 -13.61 1.13
C THR A 73 -6.76 -12.78 -0.15
N TRP A 74 -7.89 -12.61 -0.84
CA TRP A 74 -7.96 -11.77 -2.03
C TRP A 74 -7.60 -10.31 -1.73
N ALA A 75 -8.19 -9.71 -0.69
CA ALA A 75 -7.93 -8.32 -0.31
C ALA A 75 -6.45 -8.10 0.06
N LYS A 76 -5.84 -9.04 0.76
CA LYS A 76 -4.39 -9.02 1.04
C LYS A 76 -3.56 -9.05 -0.24
N ILE A 77 -3.86 -9.95 -1.17
CA ILE A 77 -3.16 -10.04 -2.46
C ILE A 77 -3.33 -8.75 -3.26
N GLN A 78 -4.52 -8.12 -3.25
CA GLN A 78 -4.74 -6.82 -3.87
C GLN A 78 -3.88 -5.72 -3.26
N MET A 79 -3.85 -5.63 -1.93
CA MET A 79 -3.06 -4.64 -1.22
C MET A 79 -1.56 -4.81 -1.51
N MET A 80 -1.08 -6.05 -1.54
CA MET A 80 0.32 -6.36 -1.89
C MET A 80 0.66 -5.97 -3.33
N ASP A 81 -0.24 -6.21 -4.28
CA ASP A 81 -0.02 -5.84 -5.69
C ASP A 81 0.00 -4.32 -5.86
N PHE A 82 -0.93 -3.61 -5.20
CA PHE A 82 -0.96 -2.14 -5.17
C PHE A 82 0.33 -1.56 -4.58
N ILE A 83 0.77 -2.02 -3.40
CA ILE A 83 2.01 -1.53 -2.80
C ILE A 83 3.21 -1.83 -3.71
N GLN A 84 3.29 -3.03 -4.29
CA GLN A 84 4.38 -3.32 -5.21
C GLN A 84 4.35 -2.40 -6.46
N SER A 85 3.18 -2.01 -6.94
CA SER A 85 3.07 -1.03 -8.03
C SER A 85 3.52 0.38 -7.61
N LEU A 86 3.26 0.80 -6.37
CA LEU A 86 3.79 2.05 -5.79
C LEU A 86 5.30 2.01 -5.61
N VAL A 87 5.84 0.87 -5.16
CA VAL A 87 7.29 0.67 -5.03
C VAL A 87 7.98 0.78 -6.39
N ASN A 88 7.38 0.20 -7.42
CA ASN A 88 7.87 0.31 -8.79
C ASN A 88 7.80 1.73 -9.34
N SER A 89 6.93 2.57 -8.78
CA SER A 89 6.85 4.00 -9.08
C SER A 89 7.60 4.87 -8.07
N GLU A 90 8.55 4.31 -7.32
CA GLU A 90 9.36 5.01 -6.32
C GLU A 90 8.54 5.84 -5.32
N PHE A 91 7.31 5.40 -5.03
CA PHE A 91 6.34 6.11 -4.19
C PHE A 91 6.02 7.55 -4.65
N GLY A 92 6.33 7.91 -5.89
CA GLY A 92 6.04 9.21 -6.51
C GLY A 92 5.10 9.07 -7.68
N VAL A 93 3.79 9.03 -7.41
CA VAL A 93 2.78 8.98 -8.47
C VAL A 93 2.20 10.37 -8.69
N ASN A 94 2.41 10.95 -9.87
CA ASN A 94 1.76 12.18 -10.26
C ASN A 94 0.38 11.86 -10.85
N TYR A 95 -0.67 12.22 -10.12
CA TYR A 95 -2.03 11.82 -10.46
C TYR A 95 -2.77 12.81 -11.38
N LEU A 96 -2.17 13.96 -11.70
CA LEU A 96 -2.74 14.93 -12.67
C LEU A 96 -2.00 14.94 -14.01
N VAL A 97 -0.93 14.16 -14.15
CA VAL A 97 -0.32 13.92 -15.46
C VAL A 97 -1.30 13.08 -16.28
N ASP A 98 -1.54 13.49 -17.52
CA ASP A 98 -2.50 12.86 -18.44
C ASP A 98 -3.96 12.78 -17.93
N SER A 99 -4.34 13.58 -16.91
CA SER A 99 -5.67 13.52 -16.26
C SER A 99 -6.03 12.15 -15.66
N SER A 100 -5.02 11.38 -15.25
CA SER A 100 -5.18 10.01 -14.75
C SER A 100 -5.56 9.94 -13.27
N MET A 101 -6.76 10.42 -12.92
CA MET A 101 -7.33 10.25 -11.57
C MET A 101 -7.65 8.79 -11.22
N GLU A 102 -7.34 7.84 -12.11
CA GLU A 102 -7.55 6.39 -11.96
C GLU A 102 -6.99 5.81 -10.66
N ILE A 103 -5.91 6.38 -10.13
CA ILE A 103 -5.35 5.92 -8.85
C ILE A 103 -6.31 6.15 -7.68
N PHE A 104 -7.15 7.19 -7.73
CA PHE A 104 -8.16 7.46 -6.69
C PHE A 104 -9.41 6.62 -6.83
N ASP A 105 -9.62 5.96 -7.97
CA ASP A 105 -10.67 4.96 -8.11
C ASP A 105 -10.25 3.62 -7.49
N ASP A 106 -8.97 3.44 -7.15
CA ASP A 106 -8.48 2.22 -6.51
C ASP A 106 -8.88 2.15 -5.03
N PRO A 107 -9.62 1.10 -4.61
CA PRO A 107 -9.98 0.91 -3.21
C PRO A 107 -8.75 0.78 -2.29
N CYS A 108 -7.61 0.28 -2.79
CA CYS A 108 -6.37 0.21 -2.02
C CYS A 108 -5.77 1.61 -1.80
N ALA A 109 -5.80 2.49 -2.80
CA ALA A 109 -5.33 3.86 -2.66
C ALA A 109 -6.20 4.65 -1.68
N ILE A 110 -7.53 4.54 -1.82
CA ILE A 110 -8.50 5.16 -0.91
C ILE A 110 -8.28 4.63 0.52
N ALA A 111 -8.17 3.32 0.70
CA ALA A 111 -7.98 2.73 2.03
C ALA A 111 -6.69 3.23 2.70
N LEU A 112 -5.59 3.35 1.95
CA LEU A 112 -4.32 3.84 2.50
C LEU A 112 -4.32 5.35 2.78
N LEU A 113 -5.11 6.13 2.04
CA LEU A 113 -5.37 7.54 2.33
C LEU A 113 -6.22 7.72 3.59
N GLU A 114 -7.32 6.96 3.72
CA GLU A 114 -8.22 7.02 4.89
C GLU A 114 -7.51 6.64 6.18
N VAL A 115 -6.62 5.66 6.11
CA VAL A 115 -5.83 5.21 7.26
C VAL A 115 -4.63 6.16 7.54
N GLY A 116 -4.33 7.08 6.63
CA GLY A 116 -3.27 8.09 6.80
C GLY A 116 -1.86 7.55 6.58
N LEU A 117 -1.70 6.48 5.79
CA LEU A 117 -0.39 5.98 5.37
C LEU A 117 0.12 6.70 4.12
N LEU A 118 -0.81 7.11 3.24
CA LEU A 118 -0.55 7.97 2.10
C LEU A 118 -1.13 9.36 2.35
N TYR A 119 -0.59 10.35 1.65
CA TYR A 119 -1.18 11.68 1.52
C TYR A 119 -1.15 12.14 0.07
N THR A 120 -2.06 13.04 -0.26
CA THR A 120 -2.09 13.76 -1.53
C THR A 120 -1.56 15.17 -1.33
N GLN A 121 -0.67 15.59 -2.22
CA GLN A 121 -0.20 16.97 -2.34
C GLN A 121 -0.83 17.59 -3.58
N ARG A 122 -1.29 18.84 -3.50
CA ARG A 122 -1.95 19.54 -4.62
C ARG A 122 -0.96 20.09 -5.64
N ASP A 123 0.12 20.72 -5.16
CA ASP A 123 1.12 21.39 -5.97
C ASP A 123 2.54 21.04 -5.49
N PRO A 124 3.32 20.20 -6.22
CA PRO A 124 2.88 19.41 -7.36
C PRO A 124 1.84 18.32 -6.98
N PRO A 125 0.99 17.91 -7.92
CA PRO A 125 -0.07 16.91 -7.69
C PRO A 125 0.50 15.51 -7.54
N ILE A 126 0.81 15.11 -6.31
CA ILE A 126 1.53 13.85 -6.04
C ILE A 126 0.85 13.05 -4.92
N LEU A 127 0.77 11.74 -5.10
CA LEU A 127 0.43 10.77 -4.06
C LEU A 127 1.72 10.16 -3.49
N ARG A 128 1.94 10.27 -2.18
CA ARG A 128 3.17 9.82 -1.49
C ARG A 128 2.88 9.24 -0.09
N PRO A 129 3.76 8.38 0.45
CA PRO A 129 3.76 8.02 1.87
C PRO A 129 4.04 9.24 2.74
N VAL A 130 3.33 9.36 3.87
CA VAL A 130 3.40 10.54 4.77
C VAL A 130 4.82 10.88 5.20
N THR A 131 5.67 9.86 5.42
CA THR A 131 7.09 10.05 5.69
C THR A 131 7.92 8.97 5.02
N ARG A 132 9.22 9.24 4.84
CA ARG A 132 10.19 8.21 4.42
C ARG A 132 10.28 7.03 5.41
N GLY A 133 10.02 7.27 6.70
CA GLY A 133 9.95 6.20 7.69
C GLY A 133 8.79 5.26 7.40
N ILE A 134 7.60 5.81 7.13
CA ILE A 134 6.40 5.05 6.76
C ILE A 134 6.59 4.31 5.45
N GLU A 135 7.22 4.93 4.45
CA GLU A 135 7.59 4.28 3.18
C GLU A 135 8.38 2.98 3.41
N ARG A 136 9.44 3.04 4.24
CA ARG A 136 10.26 1.88 4.61
C ARG A 136 9.45 0.83 5.37
N CYS A 137 8.54 1.26 6.25
CA CYS A 137 7.67 0.35 7.00
C CYS A 137 6.66 -0.37 6.09
N ILE A 138 6.09 0.31 5.10
CA ILE A 138 5.20 -0.28 4.09
C ILE A 138 5.97 -1.30 3.23
N LEU A 139 7.19 -0.95 2.82
CA LEU A 139 8.09 -1.87 2.13
C LEU A 139 8.37 -3.13 2.95
N ARG A 140 8.68 -2.97 4.24
CA ARG A 140 8.90 -4.08 5.16
C ARG A 140 7.67 -4.95 5.29
N TRP A 141 6.49 -4.35 5.45
CA TRP A 141 5.22 -5.08 5.51
C TRP A 141 5.01 -5.93 4.24
N LEU A 142 5.30 -5.38 3.05
CA LEU A 142 5.20 -6.12 1.79
C LEU A 142 6.12 -7.35 1.77
N VAL A 143 7.36 -7.20 2.25
CA VAL A 143 8.32 -8.30 2.36
C VAL A 143 7.83 -9.36 3.34
N GLU A 144 7.35 -8.95 4.51
CA GLU A 144 6.80 -9.85 5.53
C GLU A 144 5.60 -10.63 4.99
N GLN A 145 4.67 -9.97 4.29
CA GLN A 145 3.54 -10.66 3.66
C GLN A 145 4.02 -11.65 2.59
N ARG A 146 4.98 -11.29 1.73
CA ARG A 146 5.51 -12.19 0.70
C ARG A 146 6.14 -13.45 1.28
N VAL A 147 6.93 -13.30 2.34
CA VAL A 147 7.59 -14.44 3.00
C VAL A 147 6.56 -15.31 3.74
N GLY A 148 5.51 -14.70 4.31
CA GLY A 148 4.43 -15.41 4.99
C GLY A 148 3.37 -16.05 4.10
N LEU A 149 3.41 -15.84 2.77
CA LEU A 149 2.42 -16.41 1.86
C LEU A 149 2.66 -17.91 1.62
N PRO A 150 1.61 -18.76 1.69
CA PRO A 150 1.71 -20.14 1.25
C PRO A 150 1.95 -20.20 -0.26
N LEU A 151 2.58 -21.29 -0.72
CA LEU A 151 3.00 -21.46 -2.11
C LEU A 151 1.85 -21.27 -3.12
N SER A 152 0.65 -21.76 -2.78
CA SER A 152 -0.57 -21.60 -3.59
C SER A 152 -0.92 -20.12 -3.81
N ASN A 153 -0.91 -19.32 -2.75
CA ASN A 153 -1.24 -17.90 -2.81
C ASN A 153 -0.12 -17.09 -3.47
N SER A 154 1.12 -17.53 -3.37
CA SER A 154 2.23 -16.94 -4.12
C SER A 154 2.02 -17.09 -5.63
N ILE A 155 1.60 -18.27 -6.10
CA ILE A 155 1.27 -18.49 -7.52
C ILE A 155 0.10 -17.59 -7.95
N VAL A 156 -0.95 -17.49 -7.13
CA VAL A 156 -2.09 -16.58 -7.41
C VAL A 156 -1.64 -15.13 -7.48
N PHE A 157 -0.78 -14.69 -6.57
CA PHE A 157 -0.22 -13.33 -6.57
C PHE A 157 0.55 -13.03 -7.86
N HIS A 158 1.45 -13.93 -8.27
CA HIS A 158 2.22 -13.75 -9.51
C HIS A 158 1.33 -13.79 -10.75
N TRP A 159 0.37 -14.73 -10.81
CA TRP A 159 -0.59 -14.83 -11.90
C TRP A 159 -1.44 -13.56 -12.03
N GLN A 160 -1.96 -13.09 -10.89
CA GLN A 160 -2.75 -11.87 -10.83
C GLN A 160 -1.92 -10.68 -11.32
N ARG A 161 -0.65 -10.59 -10.92
CA ARG A 161 0.23 -9.52 -11.36
C ARG A 161 0.56 -9.57 -12.85
N CYS A 162 0.73 -10.76 -13.43
CA CYS A 162 1.03 -10.90 -14.85
C CYS A 162 -0.17 -10.55 -15.74
N ILE A 163 -1.38 -10.95 -15.35
CA ILE A 163 -2.58 -10.81 -16.21
C ILE A 163 -3.42 -9.57 -15.85
N ARG A 164 -3.42 -9.19 -14.57
CA ARG A 164 -4.27 -8.14 -13.98
C ARG A 164 -3.49 -7.17 -13.09
N GLY A 165 -2.16 -7.15 -13.22
CA GLY A 165 -1.31 -6.37 -12.33
C GLY A 165 -1.47 -4.87 -12.57
N ARG A 166 -1.41 -4.12 -11.49
CA ARG A 166 -1.37 -2.66 -11.54
C ARG A 166 0.01 -2.20 -11.99
N ASN A 167 0.05 -1.21 -12.87
CA ASN A 167 1.31 -0.59 -13.28
C ASN A 167 1.16 0.93 -13.44
N TYR A 168 1.52 1.67 -12.41
CA TYR A 168 1.48 3.14 -12.40
C TYR A 168 2.79 3.79 -12.85
N ARG A 169 3.72 3.03 -13.45
CA ARG A 169 5.00 3.58 -13.92
C ARG A 169 4.82 4.69 -14.97
N HIS A 170 3.73 4.65 -15.73
CA HIS A 170 3.36 5.68 -16.69
C HIS A 170 2.92 7.00 -16.03
N LEU A 171 2.66 6.99 -14.72
CA LEU A 171 2.26 8.15 -13.91
C LEU A 171 3.45 8.78 -13.16
N MET A 172 4.67 8.30 -13.42
CA MET A 172 5.88 8.95 -12.93
C MET A 172 6.27 10.08 -13.88
N VAL A 173 6.56 11.26 -13.31
CA VAL A 173 7.15 12.41 -14.00
C VAL A 173 8.44 12.82 -13.31
#